data_AF-A0A0K1PXE4-F1
#
_entry.id   AF-A0A0K1PXE4-F1
#
_cell.length_a   1.000
_cell.length_b   1.000
_cell.length_c   1.000
_cell.angle_alpha   90.00
_cell.angle_beta   90.00
_cell.angle_gamma   90.00
#
_symmetry.space_group_name_H-M   'P 1'
#
loop_
_entity.id
_entity.type
_entity.pdbx_description
1 polymer ?
#
loop_
_entity_poly.entity_id
_entity_poly.type
_entity_poly.pdbx_seq_one_letter_code
_entity_poly.pdbx_strand_id
1 'polypeptide(L)'
;MSRKPLAALLFFVGIPAATLLACSSNSGGGKSCTAIGCADGATLSAHLQMPVDAFGTLQVKACWNGYCGTGSVDQEKDAGSGEPLPTLFQLQGGSLYGTVHRVDEGSGWTRLDVSVRPAAETKDGDRYTLTVTDAQGAVLFDVERITTYSRSYPNGPDCDERACMNATHALYSESANGLACTGNTCDAGAIIRQSVAVDAALTEVNVVACRNDACWPTTVVGLPSGKGASSTRMTTPPGSIAVTRPAPDRADFEVRVQGETAALIDGDRYRLTVTDGRTQKVLANIDRQVTYEATFPNGQACDAHPCRIARIEGP
;
A
#
# COMPACT_ATOMS: atom_id res chain seq x y z
N MET A 1 -46.49 33.28 -16.12
CA MET A 1 -45.86 31.95 -16.32
C MET A 1 -46.45 30.98 -15.32
N SER A 2 -46.95 29.86 -15.83
CA SER A 2 -47.90 28.95 -15.18
C SER A 2 -47.28 28.14 -14.04
N ARG A 3 -47.97 28.08 -12.89
CA ARG A 3 -47.67 27.18 -11.76
C ARG A 3 -48.40 25.85 -11.98
N LYS A 4 -47.73 24.72 -11.74
CA LYS A 4 -48.36 23.40 -11.59
C LYS A 4 -47.98 22.77 -10.24
N PRO A 5 -48.90 22.04 -9.57
CA PRO A 5 -48.77 21.60 -8.17
C PRO A 5 -48.22 20.17 -8.00
N LEU A 6 -47.81 19.89 -6.74
CA LEU A 6 -47.40 18.59 -6.18
C LEU A 6 -48.48 17.50 -6.32
N ALA A 7 -48.03 16.26 -6.52
CA ALA A 7 -48.78 15.05 -6.20
C ALA A 7 -47.90 14.10 -5.38
N ALA A 8 -48.36 13.78 -4.17
CA ALA A 8 -47.79 12.78 -3.28
C ALA A 8 -48.34 11.40 -3.64
N LEU A 9 -47.49 10.36 -3.66
CA LEU A 9 -47.91 8.97 -3.80
C LEU A 9 -47.33 8.16 -2.63
N LEU A 10 -48.22 7.78 -1.72
CA LEU A 10 -48.01 6.79 -0.67
C LEU A 10 -48.28 5.39 -1.26
N PHE A 11 -47.32 4.48 -1.16
CA PHE A 11 -47.56 3.05 -1.36
C PHE A 11 -47.23 2.30 -0.07
N PHE A 12 -48.29 1.84 0.59
CA PHE A 12 -48.26 0.73 1.54
C PHE A 12 -48.26 -0.58 0.74
N VAL A 13 -47.27 -1.44 0.98
CA VAL A 13 -47.33 -2.85 0.57
C VAL A 13 -47.15 -3.70 1.82
N GLY A 14 -48.19 -4.48 2.12
CA GLY A 14 -48.28 -5.35 3.29
C GLY A 14 -47.38 -6.58 3.17
N ILE A 15 -46.89 -7.01 4.33
CA ILE A 15 -46.11 -8.23 4.51
C ILE A 15 -47.11 -9.38 4.81
N PRO A 16 -47.24 -10.41 3.96
CA PRO A 16 -47.90 -11.64 4.36
C PRO A 16 -46.94 -12.49 5.20
N ALA A 17 -47.40 -12.85 6.40
CA ALA A 17 -46.78 -13.85 7.24
C ALA A 17 -46.87 -15.23 6.56
N ALA A 18 -45.73 -15.87 6.33
CA ALA A 18 -45.62 -17.25 5.89
C ALA A 18 -44.75 -18.05 6.88
N THR A 19 -45.43 -18.92 7.62
CA THR A 19 -45.00 -20.23 8.15
C THR A 19 -43.51 -20.57 8.02
N LEU A 20 -42.84 -20.65 9.17
CA LEU A 20 -41.55 -21.33 9.36
C LEU A 20 -41.74 -22.85 9.23
N LEU A 21 -41.61 -23.37 8.01
CA LEU A 21 -41.17 -24.76 7.82
C LEU A 21 -39.67 -24.81 8.14
N ALA A 22 -39.33 -25.51 9.21
CA ALA A 22 -37.96 -25.93 9.49
C ALA A 22 -37.53 -26.96 8.44
N CYS A 23 -37.05 -26.49 7.30
CA CYS A 23 -36.25 -27.30 6.40
C CYS A 23 -34.91 -27.56 7.07
N SER A 24 -34.67 -28.83 7.42
CA SER A 24 -33.32 -29.33 7.67
C SER A 24 -32.53 -29.24 6.37
N SER A 25 -31.97 -28.07 6.10
CA SER A 25 -31.02 -27.86 5.02
C SER A 25 -29.69 -28.45 5.46
N ASN A 26 -29.52 -29.75 5.21
CA ASN A 26 -28.21 -30.34 4.99
C ASN A 26 -27.67 -29.81 3.63
N SER A 27 -27.54 -28.48 3.51
CA SER A 27 -26.96 -27.84 2.34
C SER A 27 -25.46 -27.95 2.53
N GLY A 28 -24.85 -28.94 1.88
CA GLY A 28 -23.45 -28.90 1.52
C GLY A 28 -23.20 -27.57 0.84
N GLY A 29 -22.75 -26.59 1.63
CA GLY A 29 -22.42 -25.25 1.17
C GLY A 29 -21.21 -25.37 0.29
N GLY A 30 -21.44 -25.61 -1.00
CA GLY A 30 -20.40 -25.51 -2.01
C GLY A 30 -19.73 -24.16 -1.82
N LYS A 31 -18.45 -24.17 -1.44
CA LYS A 31 -17.66 -22.96 -1.30
C LYS A 31 -17.76 -22.21 -2.62
N SER A 32 -18.26 -20.98 -2.56
CA SER A 32 -18.26 -20.10 -3.73
C SER A 32 -16.85 -19.55 -3.88
N CYS A 33 -16.17 -20.01 -4.93
CA CYS A 33 -14.89 -19.47 -5.34
C CYS A 33 -15.12 -18.21 -6.18
N THR A 34 -14.30 -17.18 -5.97
CA THR A 34 -14.23 -16.05 -6.91
C THR A 34 -13.50 -16.49 -8.18
N ALA A 35 -13.63 -15.74 -9.28
CA ALA A 35 -12.90 -15.98 -10.53
C ALA A 35 -11.82 -14.92 -10.76
N ILE A 36 -11.10 -14.55 -9.69
CA ILE A 36 -9.98 -13.61 -9.75
C ILE A 36 -8.83 -14.34 -10.42
N GLY A 37 -8.34 -13.79 -11.54
CA GLY A 37 -7.23 -14.37 -12.28
C GLY A 37 -5.94 -14.40 -11.47
N CYS A 38 -5.10 -15.40 -11.75
CA CYS A 38 -3.76 -15.51 -11.24
C CYS A 38 -2.76 -15.00 -12.27
N ALA A 39 -1.83 -14.13 -11.87
CA ALA A 39 -0.73 -13.72 -12.71
C ALA A 39 0.57 -13.96 -11.96
N ASP A 40 1.37 -14.90 -12.46
CA ASP A 40 2.70 -15.14 -11.92
C ASP A 40 3.72 -14.20 -12.53
N GLY A 41 4.70 -13.78 -11.74
CA GLY A 41 5.77 -12.93 -12.23
C GLY A 41 6.42 -12.09 -11.15
N ALA A 42 7.25 -11.17 -11.61
CA ALA A 42 7.92 -10.21 -10.75
C ALA A 42 7.69 -8.79 -11.27
N THR A 43 7.51 -7.84 -10.35
CA THR A 43 7.56 -6.42 -10.65
C THR A 43 8.91 -5.86 -10.17
N LEU A 44 9.63 -5.21 -11.07
CA LEU A 44 10.89 -4.53 -10.83
C LEU A 44 10.62 -3.02 -10.78
N SER A 45 10.70 -2.41 -9.61
CA SER A 45 10.44 -0.99 -9.37
C SER A 45 11.76 -0.22 -9.32
N ALA A 46 12.18 0.36 -10.43
CA ALA A 46 13.41 1.14 -10.55
C ALA A 46 13.19 2.61 -10.21
N HIS A 47 13.85 3.10 -9.17
CA HIS A 47 13.88 4.50 -8.75
C HIS A 47 15.07 5.19 -9.40
N LEU A 48 14.78 6.17 -10.25
CA LEU A 48 15.75 6.90 -11.06
C LEU A 48 15.83 8.35 -10.59
N GLN A 49 17.04 8.86 -10.35
CA GLN A 49 17.25 10.26 -10.01
C GLN A 49 17.22 11.11 -11.29
N MET A 50 16.02 11.36 -11.79
CA MET A 50 15.79 12.27 -12.90
C MET A 50 14.41 12.91 -12.83
N PRO A 51 14.28 14.12 -13.38
CA PRO A 51 12.99 14.79 -13.44
C PRO A 51 12.06 14.07 -14.41
N VAL A 52 10.77 14.18 -14.11
CA VAL A 52 9.67 13.44 -14.74
C VAL A 52 9.54 13.68 -16.26
N ASP A 53 10.03 14.83 -16.74
CA ASP A 53 10.03 15.26 -18.14
C ASP A 53 11.14 14.61 -18.98
N ALA A 54 12.26 14.23 -18.36
CA ALA A 54 13.34 13.47 -19.01
C ALA A 54 12.95 12.02 -19.39
N PHE A 55 11.83 11.54 -18.83
CA PHE A 55 11.39 10.15 -18.89
C PHE A 55 10.87 9.69 -20.26
N GLY A 56 10.44 10.63 -21.11
CA GLY A 56 9.78 10.33 -22.41
C GLY A 56 10.71 9.76 -23.49
N THR A 57 11.94 9.41 -23.14
CA THR A 57 12.97 8.94 -24.06
C THR A 57 13.68 7.68 -23.59
N LEU A 58 13.20 7.08 -22.49
CA LEU A 58 13.82 5.90 -21.90
C LEU A 58 13.54 4.66 -22.73
N GLN A 59 14.58 3.84 -22.92
CA GLN A 59 14.48 2.47 -23.40
C GLN A 59 14.62 1.52 -22.22
N VAL A 60 13.72 0.56 -22.13
CA VAL A 60 13.66 -0.43 -21.06
C VAL A 60 13.89 -1.80 -21.68
N LYS A 61 14.90 -2.52 -21.21
CA LYS A 61 15.13 -3.94 -21.51
C LYS A 61 14.88 -4.75 -20.25
N ALA A 62 13.91 -5.64 -20.28
CA ALA A 62 13.64 -6.57 -19.20
C ALA A 62 13.87 -8.01 -19.67
N CYS A 63 14.45 -8.85 -18.82
CA CYS A 63 14.60 -10.27 -19.12
C CYS A 63 14.16 -11.15 -17.95
N TRP A 64 13.72 -12.36 -18.26
CA TRP A 64 13.49 -13.46 -17.34
C TRP A 64 14.23 -14.70 -17.84
N ASN A 65 15.15 -15.25 -17.05
CA ASN A 65 15.99 -16.41 -17.39
C ASN A 65 16.66 -16.30 -18.77
N GLY A 66 17.07 -15.09 -19.17
CA GLY A 66 17.68 -14.79 -20.46
C GLY A 66 16.70 -14.50 -21.61
N TYR A 67 15.41 -14.72 -21.43
CA TYR A 67 14.36 -14.30 -22.37
C TYR A 67 14.06 -12.82 -22.17
N CYS A 68 14.39 -12.01 -23.17
CA CYS A 68 14.37 -10.56 -23.05
C CYS A 68 13.33 -9.91 -23.96
N GLY A 69 12.95 -8.70 -23.61
CA GLY A 69 12.46 -7.76 -24.61
C GLY A 69 12.72 -6.33 -24.23
N THR A 70 12.38 -5.47 -25.17
CA THR A 70 12.70 -4.04 -25.13
C THR A 70 11.46 -3.23 -25.45
N GLY A 71 11.30 -2.10 -24.78
CA GLY A 71 10.25 -1.12 -25.06
C GLY A 71 10.72 0.30 -24.77
N SER A 72 10.00 1.28 -25.29
CA SER A 72 10.15 2.68 -24.91
C SER A 72 9.10 3.07 -23.87
N VAL A 73 9.44 4.06 -23.03
CA VAL A 73 8.47 4.72 -22.17
C VAL A 73 7.91 5.94 -22.91
N ASP A 74 6.74 5.78 -23.51
CA ASP A 74 6.09 6.86 -24.25
C ASP A 74 5.15 7.66 -23.33
N GLN A 75 5.13 8.99 -23.49
CA GLN A 75 4.34 9.91 -22.68
C GLN A 75 2.86 9.99 -23.09
N GLU A 76 2.24 8.87 -23.48
CA GLU A 76 0.82 8.94 -23.81
C GLU A 76 0.02 9.23 -22.54
N LYS A 77 -0.73 10.33 -22.54
CA LYS A 77 -1.57 10.74 -21.43
C LYS A 77 -2.99 10.26 -21.68
N ASP A 78 -3.65 9.80 -20.63
CA ASP A 78 -5.06 9.48 -20.68
C ASP A 78 -5.84 10.78 -20.98
N ALA A 79 -6.65 10.75 -22.04
CA ALA A 79 -7.33 11.94 -22.53
C ALA A 79 -8.38 12.50 -21.55
N GLY A 80 -8.83 11.70 -20.56
CA GLY A 80 -9.83 12.10 -19.58
C GLY A 80 -9.24 12.61 -18.27
N SER A 81 -8.17 11.99 -17.78
CA SER A 81 -7.54 12.31 -16.49
C SER A 81 -6.29 13.17 -16.62
N GLY A 82 -5.65 13.20 -17.80
CA GLY A 82 -4.34 13.84 -17.99
C GLY A 82 -3.18 13.08 -17.35
N GLU A 83 -3.45 11.94 -16.71
CA GLU A 83 -2.46 11.08 -16.09
C GLU A 83 -1.69 10.28 -17.15
N PRO A 84 -0.41 9.93 -16.91
CA PRO A 84 0.34 9.08 -17.81
C PRO A 84 -0.33 7.70 -17.91
N LEU A 85 -0.59 7.22 -19.13
CA LEU A 85 -1.02 5.86 -19.36
C LEU A 85 0.15 4.90 -19.15
N PRO A 86 -0.09 3.69 -18.62
CA PRO A 86 0.94 2.67 -18.61
C PRO A 86 1.31 2.31 -20.05
N THR A 87 2.57 2.54 -20.42
CA THR A 87 3.07 2.06 -21.71
C THR A 87 3.23 0.54 -21.62
N LEU A 88 2.48 -0.17 -22.45
CA LEU A 88 2.64 -1.61 -22.64
C LEU A 88 3.74 -1.85 -23.66
N PHE A 89 4.76 -2.61 -23.30
CA PHE A 89 5.74 -3.10 -24.26
C PHE A 89 5.72 -4.64 -24.34
N GLN A 90 5.74 -5.15 -25.57
CA GLN A 90 5.78 -6.58 -25.86
C GLN A 90 7.23 -7.04 -25.98
N LEU A 91 7.60 -8.10 -25.26
CA LEU A 91 8.94 -8.68 -25.35
C LEU A 91 9.02 -9.68 -26.52
N GLN A 92 10.17 -9.77 -27.19
CA GLN A 92 10.39 -10.82 -28.18
C GLN A 92 10.49 -12.17 -27.47
N GLY A 93 9.64 -13.13 -27.85
CA GLY A 93 9.68 -14.50 -27.34
C GLY A 93 8.58 -14.91 -26.36
N GLY A 94 7.55 -14.07 -26.12
CA GLY A 94 6.35 -14.52 -25.38
C GLY A 94 5.45 -13.41 -24.84
N SER A 95 4.41 -13.81 -24.10
CA SER A 95 3.44 -12.95 -23.41
C SER A 95 4.05 -12.30 -22.16
N LEU A 96 5.13 -11.55 -22.32
CA LEU A 96 5.67 -10.71 -21.25
C LEU A 96 5.12 -9.30 -21.45
N TYR A 97 4.46 -8.80 -20.42
CA TYR A 97 3.82 -7.48 -20.42
C TYR A 97 4.41 -6.67 -19.27
N GLY A 98 5.23 -5.70 -19.63
CA GLY A 98 5.65 -4.63 -18.74
C GLY A 98 4.66 -3.48 -18.85
N THR A 99 4.07 -3.10 -17.72
CA THR A 99 3.47 -1.78 -17.56
C THR A 99 4.51 -0.87 -16.96
N VAL A 100 4.78 0.26 -17.61
CA VAL A 100 5.58 1.32 -17.03
C VAL A 100 4.67 2.28 -16.29
N HIS A 101 4.77 2.29 -14.96
CA HIS A 101 4.13 3.32 -14.15
C HIS A 101 5.18 4.32 -13.71
N ARG A 102 4.85 5.59 -13.92
CA ARG A 102 5.66 6.73 -13.51
C ARG A 102 5.05 7.35 -12.27
N VAL A 103 5.83 7.43 -11.20
CA VAL A 103 5.45 8.17 -9.99
C VAL A 103 6.51 9.23 -9.77
N ASP A 104 6.11 10.51 -9.81
CA ASP A 104 6.96 11.59 -9.30
C ASP A 104 7.06 11.42 -7.79
N GLU A 105 8.27 11.13 -7.32
CA GLU A 105 8.55 10.94 -5.90
C GLU A 105 9.01 12.23 -5.24
N GLY A 106 9.03 13.34 -5.98
CA GLY A 106 9.55 14.62 -5.55
C GLY A 106 11.08 14.65 -5.57
N SER A 107 11.65 15.83 -5.29
CA SER A 107 13.11 16.00 -5.15
C SER A 107 13.95 15.52 -6.33
N GLY A 108 13.37 15.47 -7.53
CA GLY A 108 14.03 15.01 -8.76
C GLY A 108 14.11 13.49 -8.93
N TRP A 109 13.28 12.72 -8.22
CA TRP A 109 13.19 11.26 -8.34
C TRP A 109 11.93 10.82 -9.09
N THR A 110 12.09 9.76 -9.88
CA THR A 110 10.99 9.14 -10.59
C THR A 110 11.06 7.61 -10.46
N ARG A 111 9.94 6.98 -10.10
CA ARG A 111 9.82 5.52 -10.07
C ARG A 111 9.34 4.96 -11.40
N LEU A 112 9.97 3.88 -11.86
CA LEU A 112 9.67 3.06 -13.03
C LEU A 112 9.27 1.65 -12.56
N ASP A 113 7.99 1.34 -12.52
CA ASP A 113 7.55 -0.03 -12.27
C ASP A 113 7.64 -0.84 -13.58
N VAL A 114 8.22 -2.03 -13.57
CA VAL A 114 8.31 -2.94 -14.74
C VAL A 114 7.84 -4.33 -14.34
N SER A 115 6.65 -4.71 -14.78
CA SER A 115 6.12 -6.05 -14.54
C SER A 115 6.64 -7.05 -15.58
N VAL A 116 7.11 -8.22 -15.14
CA VAL A 116 7.62 -9.28 -16.01
C VAL A 116 6.87 -10.55 -15.66
N ARG A 117 5.95 -10.93 -16.56
CA ARG A 117 5.05 -12.08 -16.39
C ARG A 117 5.31 -13.10 -17.48
N PRO A 118 6.13 -14.13 -17.23
CA PRO A 118 6.43 -15.14 -18.24
C PRO A 118 5.21 -16.04 -18.51
N ALA A 119 5.13 -16.60 -19.72
CA ALA A 119 4.09 -17.58 -20.07
C ALA A 119 4.34 -18.97 -19.45
N ALA A 120 5.57 -19.22 -19.00
CA ALA A 120 5.95 -20.43 -18.29
C ALA A 120 5.81 -20.24 -16.77
N GLU A 121 5.74 -21.36 -16.04
CA GLU A 121 5.65 -21.36 -14.58
C GLU A 121 6.89 -20.70 -13.96
N THR A 122 6.66 -19.81 -12.99
CA THR A 122 7.73 -19.17 -12.22
C THR A 122 8.13 -20.03 -11.04
N LYS A 123 9.40 -19.92 -10.64
CA LYS A 123 9.94 -20.67 -9.50
C LYS A 123 11.00 -19.88 -8.75
N ASP A 124 11.13 -20.17 -7.46
CA ASP A 124 12.23 -19.62 -6.66
C ASP A 124 13.57 -19.93 -7.33
N GLY A 125 14.43 -18.92 -7.42
CA GLY A 125 15.69 -18.98 -8.15
C GLY A 125 15.62 -18.41 -9.59
N ASP A 126 14.44 -18.05 -10.08
CA ASP A 126 14.31 -17.37 -11.37
C ASP A 126 15.09 -16.04 -11.40
N ARG A 127 15.72 -15.78 -12.54
CA ARG A 127 16.60 -14.65 -12.75
C ARG A 127 15.92 -13.57 -13.59
N TYR A 128 15.87 -12.36 -13.09
CA TYR A 128 15.36 -11.20 -13.80
C TYR A 128 16.48 -10.21 -14.05
N THR A 129 16.49 -9.57 -15.21
CA THR A 129 17.37 -8.41 -15.46
C THR A 129 16.54 -7.22 -15.91
N LEU A 130 16.94 -6.03 -15.49
CA LEU A 130 16.35 -4.78 -15.95
C LEU A 130 17.47 -3.81 -16.30
N THR A 131 17.49 -3.39 -17.55
CA THR A 131 18.35 -2.33 -18.06
C THR A 131 17.47 -1.17 -18.52
N VAL A 132 17.82 0.05 -18.11
CA VAL A 132 17.19 1.30 -18.54
C VAL A 132 18.25 2.19 -19.14
N THR A 133 18.03 2.66 -20.36
CA THR A 133 18.93 3.59 -21.04
C THR A 133 18.19 4.86 -21.45
N ASP A 134 18.89 5.99 -21.49
CA ASP A 134 18.34 7.22 -22.08
C ASP A 134 18.33 7.19 -23.62
N ALA A 135 17.85 8.28 -24.22
CA ALA A 135 17.80 8.44 -25.68
C ALA A 135 19.17 8.42 -26.36
N GLN A 136 20.23 8.76 -25.62
CA GLN A 136 21.61 8.78 -26.08
C GLN A 136 22.30 7.42 -25.93
N GLY A 137 21.61 6.45 -25.32
CA GLY A 137 22.12 5.11 -25.05
C GLY A 137 22.96 5.01 -23.78
N ALA A 138 23.00 6.05 -22.94
CA ALA A 138 23.64 5.96 -21.64
C ALA A 138 22.81 5.05 -20.73
N VAL A 139 23.49 4.10 -20.07
CA VAL A 139 22.87 3.20 -19.11
C VAL A 139 22.61 3.98 -17.82
N LEU A 140 21.34 4.19 -17.50
CA LEU A 140 20.89 4.83 -16.27
C LEU A 140 20.69 3.80 -15.15
N PHE A 141 20.40 2.56 -15.55
CA PHE A 141 20.06 1.49 -14.64
C PHE A 141 20.40 0.15 -15.30
N ASP A 142 21.10 -0.75 -14.62
CA ASP A 142 21.32 -2.12 -15.10
C ASP A 142 21.48 -3.06 -13.91
N VAL A 143 20.56 -4.02 -13.78
CA VAL A 143 20.50 -4.89 -12.62
C VAL A 143 20.11 -6.31 -12.98
N GLU A 144 20.58 -7.24 -12.16
CA GLU A 144 20.14 -8.63 -12.15
C GLU A 144 19.59 -9.01 -10.77
N ARG A 145 18.53 -9.81 -10.74
CA ARG A 145 17.87 -10.28 -9.53
C ARG A 145 17.56 -11.76 -9.62
N ILE A 146 17.90 -12.50 -8.57
CA ILE A 146 17.42 -13.86 -8.35
C ILE A 146 16.23 -13.75 -7.40
N THR A 147 15.08 -14.24 -7.82
CA THR A 147 13.79 -14.00 -7.16
C THR A 147 13.39 -15.17 -6.26
N THR A 148 12.85 -14.83 -5.09
CA THR A 148 12.00 -15.73 -4.29
C THR A 148 10.59 -15.14 -4.29
N TYR A 149 9.58 -15.98 -4.45
CA TYR A 149 8.20 -15.53 -4.66
C TYR A 149 7.37 -15.66 -3.38
N SER A 150 6.47 -14.71 -3.21
CA SER A 150 5.34 -14.86 -2.29
C SER A 150 4.27 -15.72 -2.95
N ARG A 151 3.58 -16.52 -2.13
CA ARG A 151 2.49 -17.41 -2.53
C ARG A 151 1.16 -16.84 -2.07
N SER A 152 0.18 -16.75 -2.96
CA SER A 152 -1.18 -16.33 -2.62
C SER A 152 -2.24 -17.17 -3.33
N TYR A 153 -3.44 -17.24 -2.76
CA TYR A 153 -4.59 -17.94 -3.33
C TYR A 153 -5.74 -16.95 -3.46
N PRO A 154 -5.81 -16.15 -4.55
CA PRO A 154 -6.77 -15.06 -4.67
C PRO A 154 -8.22 -15.52 -4.59
N ASN A 155 -8.54 -16.76 -4.98
CA ASN A 155 -9.89 -17.32 -4.87
C ASN A 155 -10.07 -18.19 -3.62
N GLY A 156 -9.03 -18.31 -2.80
CA GLY A 156 -8.96 -19.15 -1.62
C GLY A 156 -8.19 -20.45 -1.86
N PRO A 157 -7.54 -21.01 -0.83
CA PRO A 157 -6.66 -22.17 -0.96
C PRO A 157 -7.38 -23.46 -1.36
N ASP A 158 -8.70 -23.52 -1.19
CA ASP A 158 -9.54 -24.65 -1.62
C ASP A 158 -10.11 -24.47 -3.03
N CYS A 159 -9.87 -23.32 -3.65
CA CYS A 159 -10.46 -22.91 -4.93
C CYS A 159 -9.45 -22.91 -6.07
N ASP A 160 -8.19 -22.57 -5.79
CA ASP A 160 -7.13 -22.57 -6.79
C ASP A 160 -6.30 -23.85 -6.70
N GLU A 161 -6.06 -24.49 -7.84
CA GLU A 161 -5.23 -25.72 -7.92
C GLU A 161 -3.76 -25.48 -7.51
N ARG A 162 -3.31 -24.22 -7.57
CA ARG A 162 -1.97 -23.78 -7.19
C ARG A 162 -1.98 -22.35 -6.67
N ALA A 163 -0.97 -22.02 -5.87
CA ALA A 163 -0.74 -20.64 -5.46
C ALA A 163 -0.24 -19.79 -6.64
N CYS A 164 -0.63 -18.51 -6.65
CA CYS A 164 0.00 -17.47 -7.43
C CYS A 164 1.36 -17.13 -6.87
N MET A 165 2.33 -16.95 -7.75
CA MET A 165 3.72 -16.68 -7.44
C MET A 165 4.05 -15.25 -7.85
N ASN A 166 4.12 -14.35 -6.87
CA ASN A 166 4.37 -12.93 -7.12
C ASN A 166 5.58 -12.43 -6.33
N ALA A 167 6.39 -11.60 -6.98
CA ALA A 167 7.49 -10.89 -6.33
C ALA A 167 7.48 -9.41 -6.71
N THR A 168 7.96 -8.57 -5.80
CA THR A 168 8.20 -7.14 -6.06
C THR A 168 9.59 -6.80 -5.57
N HIS A 169 10.37 -6.16 -6.43
CA HIS A 169 11.74 -5.75 -6.15
C HIS A 169 11.82 -4.23 -6.26
N ALA A 170 12.18 -3.55 -5.17
CA ALA A 170 12.56 -2.14 -5.21
C ALA A 170 14.04 -2.02 -5.58
N LEU A 171 14.36 -1.14 -6.51
CA LEU A 171 15.66 -1.03 -7.16
C LEU A 171 16.07 0.44 -7.26
N TYR A 172 17.31 0.81 -6.89
CA TYR A 172 17.75 2.22 -6.86
C TYR A 172 19.01 2.41 -7.69
N SER A 173 19.02 3.41 -8.60
CA SER A 173 20.14 3.66 -9.54
C SER A 173 21.47 3.99 -8.86
N GLU A 174 21.43 4.54 -7.65
CA GLU A 174 22.61 4.93 -6.87
C GLU A 174 23.15 3.83 -5.95
N SER A 175 22.52 2.65 -5.90
CA SER A 175 23.05 1.55 -5.09
C SER A 175 24.35 1.03 -5.72
N ALA A 176 25.48 1.46 -5.14
CA ALA A 176 26.84 1.22 -5.62
C ALA A 176 27.20 -0.25 -5.86
N ASN A 177 26.39 -1.20 -5.39
CA ASN A 177 26.74 -2.62 -5.40
C ASN A 177 25.82 -3.50 -6.24
N GLY A 178 24.75 -2.99 -6.86
CA GLY A 178 23.78 -3.86 -7.55
C GLY A 178 23.29 -5.02 -6.68
N LEU A 179 23.41 -4.92 -5.35
CA LEU A 179 23.15 -6.00 -4.40
C LEU A 179 21.64 -6.15 -4.18
N ALA A 180 21.24 -7.38 -3.86
CA ALA A 180 19.88 -7.71 -3.45
C ALA A 180 19.61 -7.09 -2.09
N CYS A 181 19.02 -5.90 -2.14
CA CYS A 181 18.34 -5.30 -1.03
C CYS A 181 17.11 -6.19 -0.82
N THR A 182 16.94 -6.76 0.38
CA THR A 182 15.71 -7.50 0.72
C THR A 182 14.51 -6.62 0.33
N GLY A 183 13.38 -7.18 -0.09
CA GLY A 183 12.21 -6.36 -0.42
C GLY A 183 11.57 -5.70 0.82
N ASN A 184 12.32 -5.48 1.91
CA ASN A 184 11.77 -4.94 3.13
C ASN A 184 11.45 -3.47 2.88
N THR A 185 10.16 -3.19 2.80
CA THR A 185 9.64 -1.84 2.67
C THR A 185 10.02 -1.04 3.91
N CYS A 186 10.60 0.14 3.70
CA CYS A 186 10.83 1.09 4.76
C CYS A 186 9.51 1.77 5.16
N ASP A 187 8.99 1.44 6.33
CA ASP A 187 7.92 2.19 7.00
C ASP A 187 8.53 3.38 7.78
N ALA A 188 9.14 4.33 7.07
CA ALA A 188 9.71 5.53 7.68
C ALA A 188 8.62 6.40 8.32
N GLY A 189 8.92 6.98 9.49
CA GLY A 189 8.01 7.86 10.22
C GLY A 189 8.01 7.59 11.72
N ALA A 190 6.84 7.72 12.35
CA ALA A 190 6.67 7.45 13.78
C ALA A 190 5.55 6.42 14.03
N ILE A 191 5.80 5.54 14.99
CA ILE A 191 4.81 4.64 15.58
C ILE A 191 4.50 5.18 16.97
N ILE A 192 3.28 5.69 17.15
CA ILE A 192 2.78 6.24 18.41
C ILE A 192 1.82 5.23 19.03
N ARG A 193 2.13 4.77 20.24
CA ARG A 193 1.26 3.87 21.00
C ARG A 193 0.71 4.57 22.23
N GLN A 194 -0.60 4.48 22.43
CA GLN A 194 -1.26 5.06 23.60
C GLN A 194 -2.36 4.13 24.10
N SER A 195 -2.33 3.84 25.39
CA SER A 195 -3.42 3.17 26.08
C SER A 195 -4.38 4.19 26.68
N VAL A 196 -5.68 3.99 26.51
CA VAL A 196 -6.72 4.85 27.10
C VAL A 196 -7.68 4.01 27.92
N ALA A 197 -8.09 4.57 29.05
CA ALA A 197 -9.23 4.05 29.80
C ALA A 197 -10.50 4.31 28.97
N VAL A 198 -11.29 3.28 28.75
CA VAL A 198 -12.56 3.35 28.02
C VAL A 198 -13.69 2.84 28.89
N ASP A 199 -14.85 3.50 28.85
CA ASP A 199 -16.05 2.94 29.46
C ASP A 199 -16.83 2.10 28.44
N ALA A 200 -17.83 1.36 28.92
CA ALA A 200 -18.68 0.53 28.06
C ALA A 200 -19.58 1.35 27.12
N ALA A 201 -19.77 2.64 27.38
CA ALA A 201 -20.59 3.55 26.59
C ALA A 201 -19.81 4.25 25.45
N LEU A 202 -18.47 4.12 25.43
CA LEU A 202 -17.62 4.70 24.41
C LEU A 202 -17.75 3.93 23.08
N THR A 203 -18.55 4.48 22.17
CA THR A 203 -18.81 3.89 20.84
C THR A 203 -17.98 4.53 19.73
N GLU A 204 -17.43 5.71 19.98
CA GLU A 204 -16.74 6.54 19.00
C GLU A 204 -15.62 7.35 19.65
N VAL A 205 -14.48 7.43 18.99
CA VAL A 205 -13.37 8.31 19.36
C VAL A 205 -12.85 9.09 18.16
N ASN A 206 -12.53 10.36 18.40
CA ASN A 206 -11.79 11.19 17.47
C ASN A 206 -10.31 11.10 17.81
N VAL A 207 -9.50 10.74 16.82
CA VAL A 207 -8.05 10.62 16.95
C VAL A 207 -7.41 11.66 16.04
N VAL A 208 -6.58 12.52 16.59
CA VAL A 208 -5.80 13.49 15.83
C VAL A 208 -4.34 13.22 16.08
N ALA A 209 -3.63 12.81 15.02
CA ALA A 209 -2.18 12.70 15.04
C ALA A 209 -1.57 13.88 14.29
N CYS A 210 -0.47 14.42 14.77
CA CYS A 210 0.26 15.49 14.12
C CYS A 210 1.75 15.19 14.06
N ARG A 211 2.41 15.65 13.00
CA ARG A 211 3.86 15.83 12.91
C ARG A 211 4.12 17.30 12.65
N ASN A 212 4.85 17.93 13.57
CA ASN A 212 4.98 19.38 13.64
C ASN A 212 3.59 20.03 13.61
N ASP A 213 3.32 20.92 12.66
CA ASP A 213 2.04 21.62 12.53
C ASP A 213 1.05 20.93 11.57
N ALA A 214 1.47 19.86 10.89
CA ALA A 214 0.58 19.08 10.04
C ALA A 214 -0.18 18.05 10.90
N CYS A 215 -1.50 18.09 10.83
CA CYS A 215 -2.39 17.22 11.62
C CYS A 215 -3.37 16.47 10.73
N TRP A 216 -3.67 15.24 11.12
CA TRP A 216 -4.53 14.32 10.40
C TRP A 216 -5.59 13.78 11.36
N PRO A 217 -6.82 14.33 11.30
CA PRO A 217 -7.92 13.84 12.10
C PRO A 217 -8.50 12.55 11.48
N THR A 218 -8.93 11.64 12.34
CA THR A 218 -9.78 10.50 11.95
C THR A 218 -10.77 10.20 13.07
N THR A 219 -11.82 9.47 12.73
CA THR A 219 -12.83 9.00 13.68
C THR A 219 -12.85 7.49 13.63
N VAL A 220 -12.70 6.85 14.80
CA VAL A 220 -12.83 5.40 14.95
C VAL A 220 -14.21 5.13 15.55
N VAL A 221 -15.07 4.52 14.75
CA VAL A 221 -16.42 4.09 15.15
C VAL A 221 -16.40 2.59 15.44
N GLY A 222 -17.14 2.17 16.47
CA GLY A 222 -17.31 0.76 16.78
C GLY A 222 -16.05 0.14 17.38
N LEU A 223 -15.58 0.69 18.51
CA LEU A 223 -14.51 0.08 19.29
C LEU A 223 -14.84 -1.41 19.56
N PRO A 224 -13.88 -2.34 19.43
CA PRO A 224 -14.13 -3.76 19.63
C PRO A 224 -14.85 -4.00 20.96
N SER A 225 -15.94 -4.75 21.01
CA SER A 225 -16.69 -5.03 22.25
C SER A 225 -16.08 -6.14 23.11
N GLY A 226 -14.83 -6.54 22.84
CA GLY A 226 -14.09 -7.60 23.53
C GLY A 226 -12.65 -7.69 23.03
N LYS A 227 -11.97 -8.83 23.26
CA LYS A 227 -10.63 -9.08 22.71
C LYS A 227 -10.71 -9.12 21.17
N GLY A 228 -10.28 -8.05 20.54
CA GLY A 228 -10.30 -7.89 19.10
C GLY A 228 -9.46 -6.70 18.65
N ALA A 229 -9.15 -6.68 17.36
CA ALA A 229 -8.46 -5.59 16.69
C ALA A 229 -9.38 -4.99 15.63
N SER A 230 -9.37 -3.67 15.53
CA SER A 230 -9.96 -2.92 14.42
C SER A 230 -8.85 -2.06 13.81
N SER A 231 -8.84 -1.91 12.49
CA SER A 231 -7.91 -1.03 11.80
C SER A 231 -8.65 -0.07 10.89
N THR A 232 -8.29 1.20 10.92
CA THR A 232 -8.85 2.23 10.06
C THR A 232 -7.71 3.00 9.40
N ARG A 233 -7.82 3.24 8.09
CA ARG A 233 -6.86 4.08 7.36
C ARG A 233 -7.19 5.55 7.61
N MET A 234 -6.16 6.37 7.76
CA MET A 234 -6.32 7.83 7.81
C MET A 234 -6.51 8.35 6.38
N THR A 235 -7.37 9.35 6.20
CA THR A 235 -7.84 9.78 4.88
C THR A 235 -6.82 10.58 4.06
N THR A 236 -5.73 11.10 4.67
CA THR A 236 -4.69 11.93 4.01
C THR A 236 -3.39 11.95 4.87
N PRO A 237 -2.17 12.13 4.30
CA PRO A 237 -1.26 10.99 4.11
C PRO A 237 0.11 11.02 4.85
N PRO A 238 0.84 9.89 4.89
CA PRO A 238 0.38 8.50 4.87
C PRO A 238 0.38 7.95 6.30
N GLY A 239 -0.70 7.31 6.74
CA GLY A 239 -0.77 6.81 8.10
C GLY A 239 -1.91 5.85 8.33
N SER A 240 -1.77 5.01 9.36
CA SER A 240 -2.78 4.02 9.73
C SER A 240 -3.00 4.06 11.22
N ILE A 241 -4.24 3.82 11.64
CA ILE A 241 -4.57 3.65 13.05
C ILE A 241 -5.07 2.23 13.24
N ALA A 242 -4.41 1.49 14.11
CA ALA A 242 -4.87 0.21 14.63
C ALA A 242 -5.33 0.42 16.08
N VAL A 243 -6.51 -0.10 16.40
CA VAL A 243 -7.07 -0.07 17.74
C VAL A 243 -7.28 -1.49 18.20
N THR A 244 -6.69 -1.84 19.34
CA THR A 244 -6.89 -3.14 19.99
C THR A 244 -7.53 -2.92 21.36
N ARG A 245 -8.40 -3.83 21.78
CA ARG A 245 -9.01 -3.76 23.12
C ARG A 245 -8.53 -4.94 23.97
N PRO A 246 -7.39 -4.80 24.67
CA PRO A 246 -6.86 -5.90 25.48
C PRO A 246 -7.75 -6.26 26.68
N ALA A 247 -8.53 -5.29 27.20
CA ALA A 247 -9.42 -5.45 28.34
C ALA A 247 -10.71 -4.60 28.20
N PRO A 248 -11.83 -4.93 28.89
CA PRO A 248 -13.09 -4.21 28.77
C PRO A 248 -12.99 -2.70 29.09
N ASP A 249 -12.06 -2.29 29.94
CA ASP A 249 -11.85 -0.93 30.40
C ASP A 249 -10.63 -0.23 29.75
N ARG A 250 -9.99 -0.88 28.77
CA ARG A 250 -8.76 -0.36 28.12
C ARG A 250 -8.76 -0.58 26.62
N ALA A 251 -8.46 0.46 25.86
CA ALA A 251 -8.15 0.38 24.45
C ALA A 251 -6.73 0.88 24.17
N ASP A 252 -6.00 0.19 23.31
CA ASP A 252 -4.66 0.54 22.87
C ASP A 252 -4.70 1.00 21.41
N PHE A 253 -4.19 2.19 21.18
CA PHE A 253 -4.10 2.83 19.87
C PHE A 253 -2.66 2.72 19.39
N GLU A 254 -2.42 2.10 18.24
CA GLU A 254 -1.17 2.18 17.49
C GLU A 254 -1.42 3.06 16.25
N VAL A 255 -0.85 4.26 16.28
CA VAL A 255 -0.92 5.22 15.18
C VAL A 255 0.42 5.24 14.45
N ARG A 256 0.39 4.91 13.17
CA ARG A 256 1.56 5.03 12.29
C ARG A 256 1.41 6.31 11.50
N VAL A 257 2.33 7.24 11.70
CA VAL A 257 2.46 8.44 10.88
C VAL A 257 3.66 8.21 9.99
N GLN A 258 3.43 7.78 8.75
CA GLN A 258 4.48 7.58 7.76
C GLN A 258 4.98 8.95 7.26
N GLY A 259 6.18 8.97 6.70
CA GLY A 259 6.72 10.14 6.05
C GLY A 259 7.87 9.77 5.14
N GLU A 260 8.14 10.63 4.17
CA GLU A 260 9.32 10.49 3.32
C GLU A 260 10.59 10.57 4.19
N THR A 261 11.46 9.57 4.08
CA THR A 261 12.70 9.46 4.85
C THR A 261 13.53 10.75 4.85
N ALA A 262 13.63 11.41 3.70
CA ALA A 262 14.38 12.66 3.53
C ALA A 262 13.76 13.86 4.29
N ALA A 263 12.45 13.81 4.57
CA ALA A 263 11.73 14.87 5.27
C ALA A 263 11.67 14.66 6.80
N LEU A 264 12.16 13.52 7.31
CA LEU A 264 12.19 13.22 8.74
C LEU A 264 13.47 13.76 9.36
N ILE A 265 13.36 14.63 10.35
CA ILE A 265 14.50 15.34 10.97
C ILE A 265 14.43 15.19 12.50
N ASP A 266 15.55 14.87 13.14
CA ASP A 266 15.59 14.79 14.61
C ASP A 266 15.15 16.12 15.22
N GLY A 267 14.29 16.04 16.24
CA GLY A 267 13.60 17.18 16.82
C GLY A 267 12.18 17.42 16.28
N ASP A 268 11.76 16.67 15.26
CA ASP A 268 10.36 16.61 14.83
C ASP A 268 9.45 16.35 16.05
N ARG A 269 8.36 17.13 16.12
CA ARG A 269 7.41 17.08 17.23
C ARG A 269 6.17 16.31 16.82
N TYR A 270 5.91 15.19 17.48
CA TYR A 270 4.71 14.40 17.29
C TYR A 270 3.70 14.66 18.40
N ARG A 271 2.43 14.79 17.99
CA ARG A 271 1.30 14.94 18.91
C ARG A 271 0.23 13.92 18.58
N LEU A 272 -0.35 13.30 19.61
CA LEU A 272 -1.50 12.41 19.46
C LEU A 272 -2.54 12.79 20.50
N THR A 273 -3.73 13.15 20.05
CA THR A 273 -4.88 13.42 20.90
C THR A 273 -5.98 12.41 20.61
N VAL A 274 -6.45 11.72 21.65
CA VAL A 274 -7.62 10.83 21.59
C VAL A 274 -8.73 11.48 22.39
N THR A 275 -9.87 11.72 21.74
CA THR A 275 -11.02 12.41 22.32
C THR A 275 -12.26 11.53 22.18
N ASP A 276 -13.09 11.48 23.22
CA ASP A 276 -14.42 10.87 23.15
C ASP A 276 -15.26 11.60 22.10
N GLY A 277 -15.76 10.86 21.09
CA GLY A 277 -16.52 11.44 19.97
C GLY A 277 -17.81 12.12 20.41
N ARG A 278 -18.42 11.67 21.51
CA ARG A 278 -19.68 12.20 22.01
C ARG A 278 -19.49 13.35 23.00
N THR A 279 -18.62 13.16 23.99
CA THR A 279 -18.48 14.14 25.07
C THR A 279 -17.42 15.21 24.78
N GLN A 280 -16.60 14.99 23.75
CA GLN A 280 -15.43 15.82 23.43
C GLN A 280 -14.39 15.88 24.55
N LYS A 281 -14.47 14.95 25.51
CA LYS A 281 -13.47 14.81 26.58
C LYS A 281 -12.19 14.20 26.01
N VAL A 282 -11.05 14.82 26.29
CA VAL A 282 -9.73 14.26 25.96
C VAL A 282 -9.48 13.04 26.86
N LEU A 283 -9.28 11.88 26.24
CA LEU A 283 -9.02 10.60 26.89
C LEU A 283 -7.51 10.37 27.06
N ALA A 284 -6.71 10.79 26.07
CA ALA A 284 -5.26 10.85 26.18
C ALA A 284 -4.67 11.92 25.26
N ASN A 285 -3.48 12.37 25.63
CA ASN A 285 -2.67 13.30 24.87
C ASN A 285 -1.19 12.96 25.03
N ILE A 286 -0.48 12.77 23.91
CA ILE A 286 0.98 12.68 23.85
C ILE A 286 1.51 13.89 23.09
N ASP A 287 2.60 14.45 23.59
CA ASP A 287 3.37 15.48 22.90
C ASP A 287 4.87 15.23 23.15
N ARG A 288 5.60 14.89 22.09
CA ARG A 288 7.01 14.48 22.17
C ARG A 288 7.80 14.97 20.96
N GLN A 289 9.00 15.47 21.22
CA GLN A 289 10.03 15.52 20.19
C GLN A 289 10.73 14.17 20.11
N VAL A 290 11.13 13.77 18.91
CA VAL A 290 11.75 12.47 18.68
C VAL A 290 13.15 12.60 18.09
N THR A 291 13.96 11.59 18.37
CA THR A 291 15.14 11.25 17.59
C THR A 291 14.80 9.97 16.84
N TYR A 292 15.04 9.94 15.54
CA TYR A 292 14.74 8.77 14.73
C TYR A 292 15.88 7.77 14.83
N GLU A 293 15.51 6.50 14.96
CA GLU A 293 16.43 5.39 14.73
C GLU A 293 16.64 5.24 13.23
N ALA A 294 17.89 5.31 12.80
CA ALA A 294 18.29 5.01 11.43
C ALA A 294 18.52 3.51 11.28
N THR A 295 17.69 2.86 10.48
CA THR A 295 17.83 1.45 10.13
C THR A 295 18.06 1.33 8.63
N PHE A 296 18.71 0.26 8.20
CA PHE A 296 18.85 -0.05 6.79
C PHE A 296 18.22 -1.43 6.61
N PRO A 297 16.88 -1.52 6.45
CA PRO A 297 16.16 -2.79 6.38
C PRO A 297 16.73 -3.75 5.35
N ASN A 298 17.43 -3.21 4.35
CA ASN A 298 18.01 -3.97 3.25
C ASN A 298 19.55 -3.92 3.23
N GLY A 299 20.15 -3.30 4.26
CA GLY A 299 21.58 -3.11 4.41
C GLY A 299 22.04 -1.72 3.96
N GLN A 300 23.11 -1.22 4.58
CA GLN A 300 23.67 0.11 4.28
C GLN A 300 24.14 0.29 2.84
N ALA A 301 24.55 -0.79 2.19
CA ALA A 301 24.90 -0.80 0.77
C ALA A 301 23.70 -0.61 -0.17
N CYS A 302 22.49 -0.71 0.39
CA CYS A 302 21.26 -0.96 -0.33
C CYS A 302 20.25 0.17 -0.17
N ASP A 303 20.08 0.65 1.05
CA ASP A 303 19.25 1.82 1.31
C ASP A 303 20.14 3.06 1.25
N ALA A 304 20.04 3.83 0.15
CA ALA A 304 20.79 5.08 -0.04
C ALA A 304 20.48 6.10 1.09
N HIS A 305 19.29 6.00 1.67
CA HIS A 305 18.88 6.73 2.85
C HIS A 305 18.45 5.73 3.94
N PRO A 306 18.90 5.93 5.20
CA PRO A 306 18.45 5.09 6.30
C PRO A 306 16.94 5.21 6.46
N CYS A 307 16.24 4.09 6.60
CA CYS A 307 14.88 4.10 7.09
C CYS A 307 14.82 4.71 8.50
N ARG A 308 14.15 5.85 8.64
CA ARG A 308 14.07 6.60 9.90
C ARG A 308 12.78 6.27 10.62
N ILE A 309 12.88 5.63 11.79
CA ILE A 309 11.72 5.21 12.59
C ILE A 309 11.83 5.80 13.99
N ALA A 310 10.78 6.47 14.44
CA ALA A 310 10.61 6.86 15.84
C ALA A 310 9.54 6.00 16.50
N ARG A 311 9.77 5.62 17.76
CA ARG A 311 8.77 4.91 18.58
C ARG A 311 8.41 5.81 19.77
N ILE A 312 7.12 6.11 19.91
CA ILE A 312 6.59 6.98 20.96
C ILE A 312 5.60 6.17 21.77
N GLU A 313 5.95 5.87 23.01
CA GLU A 313 5.07 5.14 23.93
C GLU A 313 4.46 6.14 24.92
N GLY A 314 3.13 6.12 25.00
CA GLY A 314 2.37 6.83 26.00
C GLY A 314 2.54 6.22 27.39
N PRO A 315 2.23 6.98 28.46
CA PRO A 315 2.19 6.46 29.82
C PRO A 315 1.08 5.41 30.02
#